data_AF-A0A1I3ZGE5-F1
#
_entry.id   AF-A0A1I3ZGE5-F1
#
_cell.length_a   1.000
_cell.length_b   1.000
_cell.length_c   1.000
_cell.angle_alpha   90.00
_cell.angle_beta   90.00
_cell.angle_gamma   90.00
#
_symmetry.space_group_name_H-M   'P 1'
#
loop_
_entity.id
_entity.type
_entity.pdbx_description
1 polymer ?
#
loop_
_entity_poly.entity_id
_entity_poly.type
_entity_poly.pdbx_seq_one_letter_code
_entity_poly.pdbx_strand_id
1 'polypeptide(L)'
;MVARRLLALATLVLLVAGLGAAPASAARAGFPFYSRPYTSVLVTDYGLRQPTMQPVSFETWLAWGAPAPVPAPTEYLKYPWAPQIVARTTFPHAEPIWQVLTFDEWARAGYPTPRAAAWLPTTSYTKFLSSPEIIAEFGGVNHILTFDEWRAAGFPAFVERSVAYAKLSWDAGIAETYPGNPGAETKLNGVRLTYAQWAAAGHPTPMVRDMFPGDTFCWVPAEWLVNDQGPVPKYPEGGISYEGVTYSGYVPREHWPLIGADVATAPHC
;
A
#
# COMPACT_ATOMS: atom_id res chain seq x y z
N MET A 1 -1.88 62.07 64.92
CA MET A 1 -2.91 61.09 65.39
C MET A 1 -2.95 59.96 64.37
N VAL A 2 -2.50 58.75 64.74
CA VAL A 2 -3.34 57.52 64.94
C VAL A 2 -3.81 56.95 63.58
N ALA A 3 -3.58 55.70 63.15
CA ALA A 3 -3.13 54.46 63.79
C ALA A 3 -2.48 53.50 62.77
N ARG A 4 -1.49 52.75 63.24
CA ARG A 4 -1.00 51.47 62.68
C ARG A 4 -2.10 50.39 62.80
N ARG A 5 -2.23 49.51 61.81
CA ARG A 5 -2.88 48.20 61.98
C ARG A 5 -1.90 47.08 61.66
N LEU A 6 -1.56 46.33 62.71
CA LEU A 6 -0.94 45.01 62.74
C LEU A 6 -2.01 43.94 62.48
N LEU A 7 -1.66 42.85 61.78
CA LEU A 7 -2.29 41.50 61.83
C LEU A 7 -1.65 40.66 60.70
N ALA A 8 -1.30 39.38 60.80
CA ALA A 8 -0.89 38.47 61.86
C ALA A 8 -0.24 37.29 61.10
N LEU A 9 0.97 36.85 61.48
CA LEU A 9 1.56 35.63 60.92
C LEU A 9 0.89 34.41 61.57
N ALA A 10 0.26 33.56 60.76
CA ALA A 10 -0.14 32.21 61.16
C ALA A 10 0.89 31.22 60.63
N THR A 11 1.75 30.72 61.54
CA THR A 11 2.74 29.67 61.24
C THR A 11 2.04 28.32 61.36
N LEU A 12 1.78 27.66 60.23
CA LEU A 12 1.27 26.29 60.20
C LEU A 12 2.47 25.33 60.13
N VAL A 13 2.78 24.66 61.25
CA VAL A 13 3.77 23.57 61.29
C VAL A 13 3.06 22.29 60.88
N LEU A 14 3.29 21.82 59.65
CA LEU A 14 2.88 20.48 59.21
C LEU A 14 3.93 19.46 59.65
N LEU A 15 3.59 18.61 60.62
CA LEU A 15 4.30 17.35 60.87
C LEU A 15 3.96 16.39 59.71
N VAL A 16 4.92 16.18 58.81
CA VAL A 16 4.85 15.08 57.83
C VAL A 16 5.42 13.84 58.52
N ALA A 17 4.54 12.89 58.82
CA ALA A 17 4.92 11.56 59.29
C ALA A 17 5.79 10.87 58.24
N GLY A 18 7.01 10.49 58.64
CA GLY A 18 7.93 9.73 57.81
C GLY A 18 7.38 8.34 57.51
N LEU A 19 6.68 8.21 56.38
CA LEU A 19 6.55 6.92 55.69
C LEU A 19 7.96 6.56 55.20
N GLY A 20 8.60 5.63 55.90
CA GLY A 20 9.86 5.06 55.47
C GLY A 20 9.70 4.55 54.04
N ALA A 21 10.38 5.21 53.09
CA ALA A 21 10.54 4.71 51.75
C ALA A 21 11.16 3.31 51.88
N ALA A 22 10.41 2.29 51.48
CA ALA A 22 11.00 0.97 51.27
C ALA A 22 12.26 1.14 50.42
N PRO A 23 13.37 0.44 50.73
CA PRO A 23 14.57 0.57 49.95
C PRO A 23 14.20 0.32 48.50
N ALA A 24 14.53 1.28 47.62
CA ALA A 24 14.43 1.08 46.20
C ALA A 24 15.18 -0.22 45.90
N SER A 25 14.44 -1.29 45.59
CA SER A 25 15.03 -2.54 45.13
C SER A 25 15.98 -2.16 44.03
N ALA A 26 17.28 -2.30 44.29
CA ALA A 26 18.33 -1.93 43.37
C ALA A 26 17.96 -2.53 42.01
N ALA A 27 17.80 -1.65 41.01
CA ALA A 27 17.46 -2.03 39.66
C ALA A 27 18.31 -3.24 39.27
N ARG A 28 17.66 -4.32 38.84
CA ARG A 28 18.34 -5.52 38.39
C ARG A 28 19.30 -5.10 37.28
N ALA A 29 20.58 -4.97 37.60
CA ALA A 29 21.61 -4.55 36.66
C ALA A 29 21.65 -5.58 35.54
N GLY A 30 21.27 -5.17 34.34
CA GLY A 30 21.30 -6.07 33.19
C GLY A 30 20.91 -5.40 31.89
N PHE A 31 19.78 -4.70 31.86
CA PHE A 31 19.20 -4.25 30.58
C PHE A 31 18.67 -2.81 30.66
N PRO A 32 19.21 -1.87 29.86
CA PRO A 32 18.67 -0.52 29.78
C PRO A 32 17.28 -0.52 29.14
N PHE A 33 16.40 0.35 29.64
CA PHE A 33 15.15 0.66 28.97
C PHE A 33 15.40 1.73 27.93
N TYR A 34 14.83 1.56 26.74
CA TYR A 34 14.95 2.51 25.66
C TYR A 34 13.63 3.22 25.40
N SER A 35 13.70 4.54 25.26
CA SER A 35 12.60 5.36 24.76
C SER A 35 12.73 5.56 23.25
N ARG A 36 11.59 5.68 22.57
CA ARG A 36 11.51 5.98 21.14
C ARG A 36 10.81 7.32 20.96
N PRO A 37 11.32 8.23 20.12
CA PRO A 37 10.82 9.61 20.04
C PRO A 37 9.36 9.73 19.57
N TYR A 38 8.82 8.71 18.91
CA TYR A 38 7.48 8.72 18.33
C TYR A 38 6.42 7.96 19.15
N THR A 39 6.76 7.42 20.33
CA THR A 39 5.80 6.69 21.19
C THR A 39 6.16 6.75 22.67
N SER A 40 5.19 6.60 23.56
CA SER A 40 5.44 6.48 25.02
C SER A 40 5.80 5.06 25.46
N VAL A 41 5.73 4.07 24.56
CA VAL A 41 6.06 2.68 24.88
C VAL A 41 7.58 2.52 24.99
N LEU A 42 8.05 2.22 26.19
CA LEU A 42 9.43 1.81 26.43
C LEU A 42 9.65 0.40 25.90
N VAL A 43 10.88 0.13 25.46
CA VAL A 43 11.31 -1.21 25.09
C VAL A 43 12.54 -1.61 25.89
N THR A 44 12.70 -2.90 26.16
CA THR A 44 13.89 -3.46 26.79
C THR A 44 14.25 -4.79 26.13
N ASP A 45 15.51 -5.19 26.26
CA ASP A 45 15.96 -6.52 25.86
C ASP A 45 15.80 -7.49 27.03
N TYR A 46 15.03 -8.56 26.85
CA TYR A 46 14.86 -9.61 27.86
C TYR A 46 15.77 -10.83 27.64
N GLY A 47 16.60 -10.85 26.60
CA GLY A 47 17.24 -12.08 26.10
C GLY A 47 18.78 -12.09 26.15
N LEU A 48 19.35 -13.12 26.78
CA LEU A 48 20.80 -13.41 26.72
C LEU A 48 21.24 -14.20 25.46
N ARG A 49 20.30 -14.68 24.62
CA ARG A 49 20.60 -15.57 23.49
C ARG A 49 20.12 -15.07 22.12
N GLN A 50 19.04 -14.30 22.09
CA GLN A 50 18.54 -13.60 20.91
C GLN A 50 17.95 -12.27 21.37
N PRO A 51 18.72 -11.18 21.26
CA PRO A 51 18.30 -9.87 21.73
C PRO A 51 17.15 -9.36 20.85
N THR A 52 15.93 -9.45 21.38
CA THR A 52 14.73 -8.86 20.76
C THR A 52 14.18 -7.80 21.68
N MET A 53 13.97 -6.60 21.14
CA MET A 53 13.38 -5.50 21.89
C MET A 53 11.90 -5.76 22.10
N GLN A 54 11.47 -5.78 23.36
CA GLN A 54 10.08 -6.05 23.74
C GLN A 54 9.47 -4.81 24.41
N PRO A 55 8.18 -4.53 24.18
CA PRO A 55 7.49 -3.45 24.89
C PRO A 55 7.44 -3.74 26.40
N VAL A 56 7.57 -2.69 27.20
CA VAL A 56 7.54 -2.75 28.66
C VAL A 56 6.31 -2.01 29.16
N SER A 57 5.51 -2.66 30.00
CA SER A 57 4.39 -2.00 30.65
C SER A 57 4.87 -1.00 31.72
N PHE A 58 4.05 0.00 32.01
CA PHE A 58 4.37 0.97 33.06
C PHE A 58 4.57 0.30 34.42
N GLU A 59 3.75 -0.69 34.76
CA GLU A 59 3.86 -1.45 36.01
C GLU A 59 5.18 -2.22 36.09
N THR A 60 5.61 -2.87 35.00
CA THR A 60 6.91 -3.56 34.96
C THR A 60 8.07 -2.59 35.10
N TRP A 61 8.02 -1.46 34.40
CA TRP A 61 9.04 -0.41 34.52
C TRP A 61 9.13 0.16 35.95
N LEU A 62 7.98 0.43 36.58
CA LEU A 62 7.91 0.87 37.98
C LEU A 62 8.46 -0.20 38.94
N ALA A 63 8.10 -1.47 38.75
CA ALA A 63 8.58 -2.58 39.57
C ALA A 63 10.11 -2.75 39.49
N TRP A 64 10.74 -2.26 38.42
CA TRP A 64 12.19 -2.24 38.23
C TRP A 64 12.86 -0.96 38.78
N GLY A 65 12.11 -0.13 39.51
CA GLY A 65 12.62 1.09 40.13
C GLY A 65 12.55 2.32 39.23
N ALA A 66 11.74 2.28 38.17
CA ALA A 66 11.53 3.39 37.25
C ALA A 66 12.84 4.02 36.70
N PRO A 67 13.82 3.21 36.24
CA PRO A 67 15.08 3.75 35.76
C PRO A 67 14.86 4.69 34.57
N ALA A 68 15.63 5.77 34.51
CA ALA A 68 15.55 6.74 33.42
C ALA A 68 15.80 6.04 32.06
N PRO A 69 14.85 6.13 31.11
CA PRO A 69 15.04 5.51 29.80
C PRO A 69 16.14 6.19 28.99
N VAL A 70 16.90 5.40 28.24
CA VAL A 70 17.90 5.86 27.28
C VAL A 70 17.22 6.16 25.94
N PRO A 71 17.34 7.35 25.37
CA PRO A 71 16.84 7.62 24.02
C PRO A 71 17.50 6.71 22.98
N ALA A 72 16.70 5.96 22.22
CA ALA A 72 17.21 5.15 21.13
C ALA A 72 17.46 6.02 19.88
N PRO A 73 18.59 5.83 19.17
CA PRO A 73 18.79 6.47 17.87
C PRO A 73 17.72 6.04 16.87
N THR A 74 17.10 7.02 16.21
CA THR A 74 16.03 6.79 15.23
C THR A 74 16.30 7.58 13.95
N GLU A 75 16.28 6.88 12.82
CA GLU A 75 16.26 7.47 11.48
C GLU A 75 14.83 7.50 10.94
N TYR A 76 14.50 8.52 10.15
CA TYR A 76 13.19 8.64 9.48
C TYR A 76 13.39 8.52 7.98
N LEU A 77 12.65 7.61 7.37
CA LEU A 77 12.84 7.21 5.99
C LEU A 77 11.50 7.27 5.24
N LYS A 78 11.55 7.50 3.94
CA LYS A 78 10.39 7.40 3.04
C LYS A 78 10.84 7.02 1.64
N TYR A 79 9.94 6.40 0.89
CA TYR A 79 10.08 6.38 -0.56
C TYR A 79 9.73 7.77 -1.14
N PRO A 80 10.34 8.18 -2.25
CA PRO A 80 9.92 9.39 -2.96
C PRO A 80 8.49 9.29 -3.51
N TRP A 81 8.06 8.09 -3.90
CA TRP A 81 6.76 7.78 -4.51
C TRP A 81 5.66 7.40 -3.50
N ALA A 82 5.99 7.22 -2.22
CA ALA A 82 5.04 6.83 -1.18
C ALA A 82 4.91 7.91 -0.09
N PRO A 83 3.69 8.18 0.43
CA PRO A 83 3.49 9.19 1.48
C PRO A 83 3.93 8.71 2.88
N GLN A 84 3.99 7.40 3.11
CA GLN A 84 4.25 6.83 4.43
C GLN A 84 5.68 7.11 4.90
N ILE A 85 5.82 7.42 6.19
CA ILE A 85 7.11 7.65 6.86
C ILE A 85 7.42 6.44 7.74
N VAL A 86 8.65 5.96 7.67
CA VAL A 86 9.13 4.83 8.48
C VAL A 86 10.18 5.31 9.46
N ALA A 87 9.98 5.01 10.75
CA ALA A 87 11.03 5.12 11.74
C ALA A 87 11.84 3.83 11.79
N ARG A 88 13.16 3.94 11.64
CA ARG A 88 14.13 2.87 11.89
C ARG A 88 14.84 3.20 13.20
N THR A 89 14.52 2.46 14.25
CA THR A 89 15.15 2.62 15.57
C THR A 89 16.18 1.54 15.78
N THR A 90 17.42 1.92 16.06
CA THR A 90 18.55 0.99 16.24
C THR A 90 18.90 0.82 17.71
N PHE A 91 19.39 -0.37 18.07
CA PHE A 91 19.78 -0.72 19.43
C PHE A 91 21.17 -1.38 19.42
N PRO A 92 21.98 -1.29 20.50
CA PRO A 92 23.35 -1.80 20.49
C PRO A 92 23.49 -3.30 20.24
N HIS A 93 22.50 -4.08 20.68
CA HIS A 93 22.56 -5.54 20.61
C HIS A 93 21.37 -6.17 19.89
N ALA A 94 20.34 -5.42 19.52
CA ALA A 94 19.14 -5.97 18.90
C ALA A 94 18.95 -5.48 17.47
N GLU A 95 18.22 -6.27 16.68
CA GLU A 95 17.79 -5.85 15.34
C GLU A 95 16.98 -4.54 15.41
N PRO A 96 17.10 -3.67 14.38
CA PRO A 96 16.37 -2.43 14.35
C PRO A 96 14.86 -2.69 14.28
N ILE A 97 14.10 -1.90 15.03
CA ILE A 97 12.65 -1.84 14.88
C ILE A 97 12.33 -0.90 13.73
N TRP A 98 11.54 -1.39 12.78
CA TRP A 98 10.97 -0.61 11.69
C TRP A 98 9.48 -0.40 11.95
N GLN A 99 9.03 0.84 11.89
CA GLN A 99 7.63 1.18 12.13
C GLN A 99 7.16 2.24 11.15
N VAL A 100 6.09 1.94 10.40
CA VAL A 100 5.34 2.94 9.66
C VAL A 100 4.64 3.85 10.67
N LEU A 101 4.91 5.15 10.60
CA LEU A 101 4.37 6.12 11.53
C LEU A 101 2.99 6.59 11.09
N THR A 102 2.09 6.70 12.05
CA THR A 102 0.90 7.55 11.89
C THR A 102 1.31 9.03 11.91
N PHE A 103 0.38 9.91 11.49
CA PHE A 103 0.62 11.35 11.56
C PHE A 103 0.92 11.83 12.99
N ASP A 104 0.18 11.34 13.98
CA ASP A 104 0.36 11.71 15.40
C ASP A 104 1.71 11.23 15.96
N GLU A 105 2.18 10.06 15.54
CA GLU A 105 3.49 9.54 15.94
C GLU A 105 4.64 10.36 15.32
N TRP A 106 4.51 10.77 14.04
CA TRP A 106 5.47 11.66 13.39
C TRP A 106 5.45 13.07 14.01
N ALA A 107 4.28 13.58 14.37
CA ALA A 107 4.11 14.83 15.11
C ALA A 107 4.77 14.76 16.49
N ARG A 108 4.57 13.66 17.22
CA ARG A 108 5.22 13.41 18.52
C ARG A 108 6.74 13.40 18.41
N ALA A 109 7.27 12.85 17.32
CA ALA A 109 8.70 12.90 17.01
C ALA A 109 9.23 14.30 16.66
N GLY A 110 8.35 15.31 16.51
CA GLY A 110 8.73 16.68 16.17
C GLY A 110 8.85 16.95 14.68
N TYR A 111 8.12 16.21 13.83
CA TYR A 111 8.16 16.36 12.37
C TYR A 111 9.56 16.30 11.74
N PRO A 112 10.43 15.33 12.09
CA PRO A 112 11.74 15.20 11.48
C PRO A 112 11.61 15.01 9.97
N THR A 113 12.49 15.66 9.20
CA THR A 113 12.53 15.54 7.74
C THR A 113 13.00 14.13 7.36
N PRO A 114 12.16 13.31 6.69
CA PRO A 114 12.55 11.96 6.33
C PRO A 114 13.58 11.94 5.19
N ARG A 115 14.56 11.04 5.26
CA ARG A 115 15.51 10.78 4.17
C ARG A 115 14.88 9.85 3.13
N ALA A 116 15.16 10.11 1.85
CA ALA A 116 14.79 9.18 0.79
C ALA A 116 15.49 7.82 0.98
N ALA A 117 14.72 6.75 0.93
CA ALA A 117 15.19 5.37 0.93
C ALA A 117 14.92 4.73 -0.43
N ALA A 118 15.85 3.90 -0.89
CA ALA A 118 15.66 3.08 -2.08
C ALA A 118 15.04 1.72 -1.75
N TRP A 119 15.07 1.32 -0.48
CA TRP A 119 14.45 0.10 0.03
C TRP A 119 13.98 0.30 1.47
N LEU A 120 12.80 -0.23 1.78
CA LEU A 120 12.19 -0.32 3.09
C LEU A 120 11.67 -1.75 3.33
N PRO A 121 11.70 -2.25 4.57
CA PRO A 121 11.09 -3.53 4.90
C PRO A 121 9.62 -3.59 4.53
N THR A 122 9.09 -4.81 4.38
CA THR A 122 7.71 -5.12 3.95
C THR A 122 7.33 -4.65 2.56
N THR A 123 8.25 -4.06 1.78
CA THR A 123 8.02 -3.79 0.36
C THR A 123 7.95 -5.11 -0.40
N SER A 124 6.87 -5.32 -1.14
CA SER A 124 6.72 -6.47 -2.03
C SER A 124 6.93 -6.06 -3.48
N TYR A 125 7.39 -6.98 -4.32
CA TYR A 125 7.67 -6.71 -5.73
C TYR A 125 6.93 -7.74 -6.59
N THR A 126 6.17 -7.26 -7.56
CA THR A 126 5.33 -8.09 -8.42
C THR A 126 5.63 -7.78 -9.89
N LYS A 127 5.62 -8.81 -10.72
CA LYS A 127 5.66 -8.69 -12.18
C LYS A 127 4.49 -9.47 -12.77
N PHE A 128 3.76 -8.85 -13.67
CA PHE A 128 2.61 -9.48 -14.34
C PHE A 128 3.02 -10.09 -15.68
N LEU A 129 2.35 -11.16 -16.09
CA LEU A 129 2.65 -11.83 -17.36
C LEU A 129 2.48 -10.91 -18.58
N SER A 130 1.55 -9.95 -18.50
CA SER A 130 1.27 -8.99 -19.57
C SER A 130 2.27 -7.84 -19.69
N SER A 131 3.08 -7.58 -18.66
CA SER A 131 3.89 -6.38 -18.57
C SER A 131 5.34 -6.68 -18.21
N PRO A 132 6.32 -6.03 -18.88
CA PRO A 132 7.73 -6.13 -18.48
C PRO A 132 8.02 -5.38 -17.16
N GLU A 133 7.09 -4.56 -16.67
CA GLU A 133 7.24 -3.68 -15.51
C GLU A 133 7.32 -4.46 -14.19
N ILE A 134 8.11 -3.94 -13.25
CA ILE A 134 8.15 -4.42 -11.86
C ILE A 134 7.38 -3.40 -11.02
N ILE A 135 6.39 -3.86 -10.29
CA ILE A 135 5.58 -3.03 -9.40
C ILE A 135 6.01 -3.29 -7.96
N ALA A 136 6.43 -2.23 -7.28
CA ALA A 136 6.64 -2.24 -5.84
C ALA A 136 5.34 -1.88 -5.13
N GLU A 137 5.00 -2.61 -4.07
CA GLU A 137 3.92 -2.27 -3.16
C GLU A 137 4.49 -1.98 -1.78
N PHE A 138 4.09 -0.85 -1.22
CA PHE A 138 4.42 -0.46 0.15
C PHE A 138 3.25 0.26 0.83
N GLY A 139 2.75 -0.35 1.91
CA GLY A 139 1.70 0.25 2.75
C GLY A 139 0.41 0.53 1.98
N GLY A 140 0.07 -0.31 1.01
CA GLY A 140 -1.11 -0.19 0.14
C GLY A 140 -0.92 0.71 -1.08
N VAL A 141 0.30 1.21 -1.32
CA VAL A 141 0.62 2.05 -2.49
C VAL A 141 1.45 1.24 -3.46
N ASN A 142 0.95 1.10 -4.68
CA ASN A 142 1.69 0.50 -5.80
C ASN A 142 2.45 1.56 -6.57
N HIS A 143 3.65 1.20 -7.05
CA HIS A 143 4.50 2.05 -7.87
C HIS A 143 5.24 1.22 -8.91
N ILE A 144 5.14 1.61 -10.19
CA ILE A 144 5.92 1.00 -11.26
C ILE A 144 7.37 1.49 -11.13
N LEU A 145 8.29 0.57 -10.87
CA LEU A 145 9.69 0.89 -10.74
C LEU A 145 10.32 1.18 -12.10
N THR A 146 11.03 2.30 -12.16
CA THR A 146 12.06 2.49 -13.18
C THR A 146 13.23 1.54 -12.96
N PHE A 147 14.05 1.32 -14.00
CA PHE A 147 15.26 0.52 -13.88
C PHE A 147 16.21 1.06 -12.79
N ASP A 148 16.34 2.38 -12.68
CA ASP A 148 17.20 3.02 -11.69
C ASP A 148 16.68 2.84 -10.26
N GLU A 149 15.37 2.91 -10.03
CA GLU A 149 14.77 2.63 -8.72
C GLU A 149 14.96 1.15 -8.33
N TRP A 150 14.73 0.22 -9.26
CA TRP A 150 14.94 -1.21 -9.00
C TRP A 150 16.41 -1.53 -8.72
N ARG A 151 17.34 -0.90 -9.44
CA ARG A 151 18.78 -0.98 -9.17
C ARG A 151 19.14 -0.38 -7.81
N ALA A 152 18.63 0.80 -7.47
CA ALA A 152 18.90 1.45 -6.20
C ALA A 152 18.35 0.63 -5.01
N ALA A 153 17.26 -0.11 -5.21
CA ALA A 153 16.72 -1.07 -4.26
C ALA A 153 17.57 -2.36 -4.13
N GLY A 154 18.58 -2.54 -4.98
CA GLY A 154 19.47 -3.71 -4.96
C GLY A 154 18.99 -4.91 -5.77
N PHE A 155 18.18 -4.69 -6.81
CA PHE A 155 17.58 -5.75 -7.64
C PHE A 155 16.82 -6.81 -6.83
N PRO A 156 15.87 -6.40 -5.96
CA PRO A 156 15.07 -7.35 -5.21
C PRO A 156 14.34 -8.32 -6.15
N ALA A 157 14.25 -9.58 -5.72
CA ALA A 157 13.44 -10.58 -6.40
C ALA A 157 11.97 -10.16 -6.39
N PHE A 158 11.25 -10.52 -7.46
CA PHE A 158 9.82 -10.28 -7.60
C PHE A 158 9.05 -11.59 -7.71
N VAL A 159 7.76 -11.52 -7.37
CA VAL A 159 6.81 -12.61 -7.60
C VAL A 159 6.19 -12.41 -8.98
N GLU A 160 6.33 -13.41 -9.85
CA GLU A 160 5.59 -13.43 -11.11
C GLU A 160 4.14 -13.83 -10.86
N ARG A 161 3.22 -13.04 -11.41
CA ARG A 161 1.79 -13.34 -11.42
C ARG A 161 1.42 -13.84 -12.81
N SER A 162 0.75 -14.98 -12.85
CA SER A 162 0.22 -15.56 -14.09
C SER A 162 -0.87 -14.71 -14.72
N VAL A 163 -1.44 -13.76 -13.98
CA VAL A 163 -2.43 -12.80 -14.46
C VAL A 163 -1.83 -11.86 -15.52
N ALA A 164 -2.62 -11.58 -16.56
CA ALA A 164 -2.31 -10.64 -17.61
C ALA A 164 -3.41 -9.57 -17.73
N TYR A 165 -3.02 -8.31 -17.91
CA TYR A 165 -3.93 -7.21 -18.22
C TYR A 165 -3.89 -6.94 -19.71
N ALA A 166 -5.06 -6.75 -20.30
CA ALA A 166 -5.18 -6.51 -21.73
C ALA A 166 -6.38 -5.62 -22.05
N LYS A 167 -6.32 -4.96 -23.20
CA LYS A 167 -7.41 -4.18 -23.77
C LYS A 167 -7.52 -4.44 -25.27
N LEU A 168 -8.66 -4.11 -25.83
CA LEU A 168 -8.83 -4.13 -27.27
C LEU A 168 -8.17 -2.88 -27.89
N SER A 169 -7.72 -2.97 -29.14
CA SER A 169 -7.19 -1.84 -29.89
C SER A 169 -8.23 -0.75 -30.13
N TRP A 170 -9.51 -1.09 -29.97
CA TRP A 170 -10.68 -0.28 -30.27
C TRP A 170 -11.63 -0.03 -29.09
N ASP A 171 -11.36 -0.64 -27.93
CA ASP A 171 -12.08 -0.38 -26.67
C ASP A 171 -11.09 0.04 -25.57
N ALA A 172 -11.48 1.03 -24.77
CA ALA A 172 -10.67 1.52 -23.66
C ALA A 172 -10.79 0.64 -22.40
N GLY A 173 -11.71 -0.32 -22.38
CA GLY A 173 -11.88 -1.26 -21.28
C GLY A 173 -10.65 -2.15 -21.08
N ILE A 174 -10.21 -2.25 -19.83
CA ILE A 174 -9.16 -3.17 -19.41
C ILE A 174 -9.83 -4.45 -18.91
N ALA A 175 -9.35 -5.61 -19.33
CA ALA A 175 -9.64 -6.89 -18.72
C ALA A 175 -8.43 -7.40 -17.94
N GLU A 176 -8.73 -8.01 -16.79
CA GLU A 176 -7.86 -9.01 -16.20
C GLU A 176 -8.11 -10.33 -16.93
N THR A 177 -7.05 -11.00 -17.35
CA THR A 177 -7.10 -12.27 -18.08
C THR A 177 -6.23 -13.28 -17.35
N TYR A 178 -6.75 -14.50 -17.24
CA TYR A 178 -6.01 -15.62 -16.70
C TYR A 178 -5.55 -16.50 -17.86
N PRO A 179 -4.31 -17.03 -17.83
CA PRO A 179 -3.91 -18.05 -18.79
C PRO A 179 -4.92 -19.19 -18.66
N GLY A 180 -5.65 -19.45 -19.74
CA GLY A 180 -6.52 -20.62 -19.81
C GLY A 180 -5.71 -21.87 -19.53
N ASN A 181 -6.33 -22.90 -18.96
CA ASN A 181 -5.68 -24.20 -18.86
C ASN A 181 -5.20 -24.60 -20.26
N PRO A 182 -3.90 -24.92 -20.46
CA PRO A 182 -3.43 -25.43 -21.73
C PRO A 182 -4.17 -26.74 -22.02
N GLY A 183 -5.10 -26.70 -22.99
CA GLY A 183 -6.02 -27.80 -23.31
C GLY A 183 -7.52 -27.44 -23.23
N ALA A 184 -7.87 -26.30 -22.63
CA ALA A 184 -9.19 -25.71 -22.76
C ALA A 184 -9.14 -24.64 -23.85
N GLU A 185 -9.40 -25.02 -25.11
CA GLU A 185 -9.45 -24.11 -26.27
C GLU A 185 -10.55 -23.02 -26.17
N THR A 186 -11.33 -23.00 -25.10
CA THR A 186 -12.58 -22.24 -25.03
C THR A 186 -12.51 -21.18 -23.95
N LYS A 187 -12.28 -19.95 -24.41
CA LYS A 187 -12.40 -18.67 -23.72
C LYS A 187 -11.23 -18.32 -22.79
N LEU A 188 -10.60 -17.17 -23.05
CA LEU A 188 -9.94 -16.47 -21.95
C LEU A 188 -11.00 -16.21 -20.88
N ASN A 189 -10.85 -16.82 -19.71
CA ASN A 189 -11.54 -16.35 -18.53
C ASN A 189 -10.90 -14.99 -18.22
N GLY A 190 -11.65 -13.94 -18.47
CA GLY A 190 -11.27 -12.62 -18.02
C GLY A 190 -12.48 -11.88 -17.50
N VAL A 191 -12.20 -10.79 -16.81
CA VAL A 191 -13.22 -9.93 -16.25
C VAL A 191 -12.86 -8.51 -16.60
N ARG A 192 -13.82 -7.77 -17.16
CA ARG A 192 -13.66 -6.32 -17.36
C ARG A 192 -13.43 -5.69 -15.99
N LEU A 193 -12.36 -4.90 -15.89
CA LEU A 193 -12.04 -4.15 -14.69
C LEU A 193 -12.66 -2.76 -14.75
N THR A 194 -13.09 -2.29 -13.57
CA THR A 194 -13.23 -0.87 -13.31
C THR A 194 -11.85 -0.21 -13.20
N TYR A 195 -11.78 1.11 -13.38
CA TYR A 195 -10.54 1.86 -13.18
C TYR A 195 -9.95 1.65 -11.78
N ALA A 196 -10.78 1.58 -10.74
CA ALA A 196 -10.34 1.37 -9.36
C ALA A 196 -9.68 -0.01 -9.16
N GLN A 197 -10.20 -1.06 -9.81
CA GLN A 197 -9.60 -2.39 -9.75
C GLN A 197 -8.25 -2.45 -10.48
N TRP A 198 -8.15 -1.83 -11.67
CA TRP A 198 -6.87 -1.74 -12.38
C TRP A 198 -5.84 -0.89 -11.62
N ALA A 199 -6.28 0.21 -11.00
CA ALA A 199 -5.45 1.05 -10.14
C ALA A 199 -4.96 0.31 -8.89
N ALA A 200 -5.80 -0.52 -8.27
CA ALA A 200 -5.42 -1.37 -7.14
C ALA A 200 -4.36 -2.42 -7.50
N ALA A 201 -4.22 -2.76 -8.79
CA ALA A 201 -3.13 -3.60 -9.30
C ALA A 201 -1.85 -2.82 -9.63
N GLY A 202 -1.85 -1.49 -9.50
CA GLY A 202 -0.69 -0.64 -9.79
C GLY A 202 -0.61 -0.18 -11.24
N HIS A 203 -1.74 -0.13 -11.95
CA HIS A 203 -1.81 0.31 -13.35
C HIS A 203 -0.84 -0.41 -14.30
N PRO A 204 -0.69 -1.74 -14.24
CA PRO A 204 0.20 -2.45 -15.15
C PRO A 204 -0.19 -2.14 -16.60
N THR A 205 0.82 -1.89 -17.44
CA THR A 205 0.60 -1.60 -18.86
C THR A 205 -0.15 -2.77 -19.50
N PRO A 206 -1.38 -2.56 -20.02
CA PRO A 206 -2.16 -3.63 -20.62
C PRO A 206 -1.60 -3.99 -22.00
N MET A 207 -1.62 -5.27 -22.35
CA MET A 207 -1.41 -5.71 -23.73
C MET A 207 -2.52 -5.15 -24.62
N VAL A 208 -2.18 -4.69 -25.82
CA VAL A 208 -3.17 -4.32 -26.83
C VAL A 208 -3.42 -5.53 -27.73
N ARG A 209 -4.69 -5.85 -27.96
CA ARG A 209 -5.11 -6.94 -28.83
C ARG A 209 -6.23 -6.47 -29.76
N ASP A 210 -6.36 -7.07 -30.93
CA ASP A 210 -7.52 -6.78 -31.78
C ASP A 210 -8.76 -7.59 -31.34
N MET A 211 -8.53 -8.76 -30.74
CA MET A 211 -9.55 -9.65 -30.19
C MET A 211 -9.02 -10.50 -29.04
N PHE A 212 -9.91 -10.99 -28.18
CA PHE A 212 -9.66 -12.04 -27.21
C PHE A 212 -10.07 -13.43 -27.75
N PRO A 213 -9.35 -14.49 -27.36
CA PRO A 213 -9.79 -15.87 -27.54
C PRO A 213 -11.22 -16.12 -27.03
N GLY A 214 -12.09 -16.53 -27.95
CA GLY A 214 -13.49 -16.87 -27.66
C GLY A 214 -14.48 -15.72 -27.88
N ASP A 215 -14.01 -14.54 -28.30
CA ASP A 215 -14.90 -13.45 -28.70
C ASP A 215 -15.72 -13.83 -29.93
N THR A 216 -16.94 -13.31 -29.98
CA THR A 216 -17.86 -13.53 -31.11
C THR A 216 -18.32 -12.21 -31.70
N PHE A 217 -18.52 -12.23 -33.02
CA PHE A 217 -18.97 -11.09 -33.79
C PHE A 217 -20.15 -11.51 -34.65
N CYS A 218 -21.16 -10.67 -34.73
CA CYS A 218 -22.27 -10.87 -35.63
C CYS A 218 -22.73 -9.54 -36.23
N TRP A 219 -23.27 -9.61 -37.45
CA TRP A 219 -23.81 -8.47 -38.16
C TRP A 219 -25.23 -8.17 -37.67
N VAL A 220 -25.46 -6.92 -37.31
CA VAL A 220 -26.77 -6.37 -36.95
C VAL A 220 -27.21 -5.45 -38.08
N PRO A 221 -28.28 -5.78 -38.82
CA PRO A 221 -28.76 -4.93 -39.91
C PRO A 221 -29.36 -3.63 -39.36
N ALA A 222 -29.38 -2.58 -40.19
CA ALA A 222 -29.76 -1.22 -39.79
C ALA A 222 -31.14 -1.15 -39.11
N GLU A 223 -32.11 -1.94 -39.60
CA GLU A 223 -33.47 -1.99 -39.08
C GLU A 223 -33.55 -2.47 -37.62
N TRP A 224 -32.56 -3.21 -37.13
CA TRP A 224 -32.51 -3.67 -35.73
C TRP A 224 -31.87 -2.65 -34.80
N LEU A 225 -31.08 -1.70 -35.35
CA LEU A 225 -30.45 -0.62 -34.59
C LEU A 225 -31.41 0.51 -34.19
N VAL A 226 -32.57 0.59 -34.85
CA VAL A 226 -33.54 1.70 -34.67
C VAL A 226 -34.28 1.66 -33.33
N ASN A 227 -34.32 0.49 -32.67
CA ASN A 227 -35.06 0.30 -31.41
C ASN A 227 -34.20 0.43 -30.15
N ASP A 228 -32.87 0.52 -30.29
CA ASP A 228 -31.98 0.76 -29.16
C ASP A 228 -32.00 2.26 -28.86
N GLN A 229 -32.49 2.66 -27.67
CA GLN A 229 -32.91 4.04 -27.31
C GLN A 229 -31.78 5.08 -27.24
N GLY A 230 -30.66 4.89 -27.94
CA GLY A 230 -29.56 5.82 -28.06
C GLY A 230 -29.82 6.91 -29.13
N PRO A 231 -29.24 8.11 -28.98
CA PRO A 231 -29.42 9.20 -29.94
C PRO A 231 -28.70 8.88 -31.26
N VAL A 232 -29.50 8.55 -32.29
CA VAL A 232 -29.12 8.32 -33.71
C VAL A 232 -28.33 7.01 -33.96
N PRO A 233 -28.72 6.17 -34.94
CA PRO A 233 -27.92 5.02 -35.31
C PRO A 233 -26.54 5.49 -35.77
N LYS A 234 -25.49 5.13 -35.01
CA LYS A 234 -24.10 5.47 -35.36
C LYS A 234 -23.68 4.85 -36.70
N TYR A 235 -24.45 3.88 -37.21
CA TYR A 235 -24.23 3.16 -38.46
C TYR A 235 -25.56 2.96 -39.23
N PRO A 236 -25.92 3.85 -40.18
CA PRO A 236 -27.16 3.73 -40.96
C PRO A 236 -27.22 2.49 -41.87
N GLU A 237 -26.09 1.84 -42.11
CA GLU A 237 -25.97 0.61 -42.89
C GLU A 237 -26.12 -0.69 -42.06
N GLY A 238 -26.16 -0.60 -40.72
CA GLY A 238 -25.97 -1.75 -39.82
C GLY A 238 -24.58 -1.74 -39.18
N GLY A 239 -24.33 -2.63 -38.23
CA GLY A 239 -23.08 -2.64 -37.47
C GLY A 239 -22.64 -4.04 -37.04
N ILE A 240 -21.34 -4.16 -36.72
CA ILE A 240 -20.80 -5.37 -36.11
C ILE A 240 -21.03 -5.30 -34.60
N SER A 241 -21.91 -6.16 -34.10
CA SER A 241 -22.03 -6.42 -32.66
C SER A 241 -20.91 -7.34 -32.23
N TYR A 242 -20.31 -7.01 -31.10
CA TYR A 242 -19.28 -7.78 -30.42
C TYR A 242 -19.82 -8.25 -29.09
N GLU A 243 -19.61 -9.53 -28.80
CA GLU A 243 -19.81 -10.11 -27.50
C GLU A 243 -18.50 -10.75 -27.04
N GLY A 244 -17.89 -10.16 -26.02
CA GLY A 244 -16.63 -10.63 -25.46
C GLY A 244 -16.40 -10.18 -24.03
N VAL A 245 -15.18 -10.46 -23.54
CA VAL A 245 -14.85 -10.35 -22.11
C VAL A 245 -14.88 -8.91 -21.58
N THR A 246 -14.34 -7.97 -22.35
CA THR A 246 -14.24 -6.56 -21.94
C THR A 246 -15.47 -5.76 -22.27
N TYR A 247 -16.28 -6.18 -23.24
CA TYR A 247 -17.29 -5.32 -23.85
C TYR A 247 -18.38 -6.16 -24.51
N SER A 248 -19.60 -5.63 -24.48
CA SER A 248 -20.70 -6.08 -25.32
C SER A 248 -21.29 -4.84 -25.98
N GLY A 249 -21.28 -4.79 -27.31
CA GLY A 249 -21.75 -3.62 -28.06
C GLY A 249 -21.13 -3.51 -29.45
N TYR A 250 -21.19 -2.33 -30.06
CA TYR A 250 -20.79 -2.15 -31.46
C TYR A 250 -19.31 -1.82 -31.63
N VAL A 251 -18.65 -2.54 -32.54
CA VAL A 251 -17.27 -2.26 -32.95
C VAL A 251 -17.27 -1.03 -33.87
N PRO A 252 -16.41 -0.01 -33.62
CA PRO A 252 -16.30 1.11 -34.55
C PRO A 252 -15.84 0.68 -35.95
N ARG A 253 -16.40 1.30 -36.98
CA ARG A 253 -16.23 0.89 -38.38
C ARG A 253 -14.78 0.86 -38.82
N GLU A 254 -14.00 1.83 -38.36
CA GLU A 254 -12.57 1.94 -38.60
C GLU A 254 -11.76 0.73 -38.11
N HIS A 255 -12.34 -0.11 -37.24
CA HIS A 255 -11.68 -1.28 -36.66
C HIS A 255 -12.19 -2.62 -37.24
N TRP A 256 -13.19 -2.63 -38.11
CA TRP A 256 -13.69 -3.87 -38.72
C TRP A 256 -12.60 -4.67 -39.48
N PRO A 257 -11.68 -4.05 -40.22
CA PRO A 257 -10.59 -4.79 -40.87
C PRO A 257 -9.67 -5.51 -39.89
N LEU A 258 -9.50 -4.99 -38.66
CA LEU A 258 -8.61 -5.55 -37.64
C LEU A 258 -9.14 -6.85 -37.05
N ILE A 259 -10.46 -6.97 -36.95
CA ILE A 259 -11.15 -8.16 -36.43
C ILE A 259 -11.51 -9.18 -37.52
N GLY A 260 -11.09 -8.92 -38.77
CA GLY A 260 -11.41 -9.78 -39.92
C GLY A 260 -12.91 -9.88 -40.22
N ALA A 261 -13.71 -8.92 -39.74
CA ALA A 261 -15.13 -8.88 -39.97
C ALA A 261 -15.43 -8.04 -41.22
N ASP A 262 -16.03 -8.66 -42.21
CA ASP A 262 -16.70 -7.97 -43.32
C ASP A 262 -18.21 -8.13 -43.13
N VAL A 263 -18.98 -7.10 -43.48
CA VAL A 263 -20.44 -7.15 -43.59
C VAL A 263 -20.88 -8.34 -44.44
N ALA A 264 -20.11 -8.70 -45.46
CA ALA A 264 -20.41 -9.83 -46.33
C ALA A 264 -20.17 -11.20 -45.69
N THR A 265 -19.36 -11.29 -44.62
CA THR A 265 -18.90 -12.58 -44.06
C THR A 265 -19.26 -12.79 -42.60
N ALA A 266 -19.65 -11.75 -41.87
CA ALA A 266 -20.09 -11.87 -40.49
C ALA A 266 -21.46 -12.59 -40.44
N PRO A 267 -21.64 -13.58 -39.55
CA PRO A 267 -22.94 -14.21 -39.37
C PRO A 267 -23.94 -13.16 -38.89
N HIS A 268 -25.20 -13.26 -39.31
CA HIS A 268 -26.25 -12.46 -38.71
C HIS A 268 -26.41 -12.83 -37.23
N CYS A 269 -26.60 -11.81 -36.39
CA CYS A 269 -27.28 -12.02 -35.13
C CYS A 269 -28.77 -12.40 -35.42
#